data_AF-A0A920MPR9-F1
#
_entry.id   AF-A0A920MPR9-F1
#
_cell.length_a   1.000
_cell.length_b   1.000
_cell.length_c   1.000
_cell.angle_alpha   90.00
_cell.angle_beta   90.00
_cell.angle_gamma   90.00
#
_symmetry.space_group_name_H-M   'P 1'
#
loop_
_entity.id
_entity.type
_entity.pdbx_description
1 polymer ?
#
loop_
_entity_poly.entity_id
_entity_poly.type
_entity_poly.pdbx_seq_one_letter_code
_entity_poly.pdbx_strand_id
1 'polypeptide(L)'
;MMDSKDRLLPEKELEFIKRIHGVLIDYLNQKENSLVNPSMAHDDLKSGVNFSLDEPNDHDSIESLINQYLGSAIDTSSPHFYNQLFSGFSTMGYLGEIIASITNSSMYTLR
;
A
#
# COMPACT_ATOMS: atom_id res chain seq x y z
N MET A 1 30.62 16.03 3.14
CA MET A 1 29.49 16.60 3.90
C MET A 1 28.48 17.02 2.85
N MET A 2 27.46 16.20 2.59
CA MET A 2 26.48 16.47 1.52
C MET A 2 25.65 17.69 1.91
N ASP A 3 25.59 18.65 0.98
CA ASP A 3 24.89 19.90 1.17
C ASP A 3 23.37 19.64 1.14
N SER A 4 22.61 20.39 1.94
CA SER A 4 21.16 20.22 2.13
C SER A 4 20.30 20.34 0.86
N LYS A 5 20.93 20.68 -0.28
CA LYS A 5 20.37 20.81 -1.62
C LYS A 5 20.39 19.53 -2.47
N ASP A 6 21.01 18.44 -2.02
CA ASP A 6 21.14 17.17 -2.78
C ASP A 6 20.12 16.09 -2.37
N ARG A 7 18.98 16.45 -1.77
CA ARG A 7 17.95 15.45 -1.44
C ARG A 7 17.18 15.02 -2.70
N LEU A 8 17.15 13.71 -2.97
CA LEU A 8 16.39 13.11 -4.08
C LEU A 8 14.89 13.39 -4.01
N LEU A 9 14.35 13.59 -2.80
CA LEU A 9 12.95 13.92 -2.55
C LEU A 9 12.83 15.11 -1.60
N PRO A 10 11.81 15.97 -1.78
CA PRO A 10 11.46 16.98 -0.80
C PRO A 10 11.17 16.37 0.56
N GLU A 11 11.45 17.10 1.64
CA GLU A 11 11.24 16.63 3.02
C GLU A 11 9.79 16.22 3.29
N LYS A 12 8.83 16.98 2.74
CA LYS A 12 7.40 16.69 2.84
C LYS A 12 7.04 15.32 2.23
N GLU A 13 7.62 14.97 1.08
CA GLU A 13 7.36 13.68 0.43
C GLU A 13 7.98 12.52 1.21
N LEU A 14 9.17 12.72 1.79
CA LEU A 14 9.79 11.71 2.64
C LEU A 14 8.97 11.45 3.91
N GLU A 15 8.45 12.50 4.54
CA GLU A 15 7.54 12.35 5.69
C GLU A 15 6.24 11.65 5.31
N PHE A 16 5.70 11.93 4.12
CA PHE A 16 4.53 11.22 3.62
C PHE A 16 4.81 9.72 3.40
N ILE A 17 5.94 9.35 2.78
CA ILE A 17 6.33 7.94 2.61
C ILE A 17 6.45 7.22 3.97
N LYS A 18 7.05 7.87 4.97
CA LYS A 18 7.17 7.31 6.32
C LYS A 18 5.80 7.07 6.96
N ARG A 19 4.87 8.02 6.84
CA ARG A 19 3.48 7.88 7.31
C ARG A 19 2.80 6.67 6.67
N ILE A 20 2.84 6.58 5.33
CA ILE A 20 2.23 5.45 4.61
C ILE A 20 2.87 4.12 5.00
N HIS A 21 4.19 4.06 5.16
CA HIS A 21 4.85 2.86 5.68
C HIS A 21 4.34 2.49 7.09
N GLY A 22 4.07 3.46 7.96
CA GLY A 22 3.42 3.22 9.26
C GLY A 22 2.08 2.51 9.10
N VAL A 23 1.20 3.04 8.23
CA VAL A 23 -0.11 2.44 7.91
C VAL A 23 0.03 1.00 7.40
N LEU A 24 0.98 0.74 6.51
CA LEU A 24 1.22 -0.60 5.96
C LEU A 24 1.71 -1.59 7.03
N ILE A 25 2.63 -1.15 7.90
CA ILE A 25 3.12 -1.98 9.01
C ILE A 25 2.01 -2.27 10.01
N ASP A 26 1.18 -1.26 10.32
CA ASP A 26 0.02 -1.44 11.20
C ASP A 26 -0.97 -2.44 10.61
N TYR A 27 -1.25 -2.36 9.30
CA TYR A 27 -2.06 -3.33 8.57
C TYR A 27 -1.50 -4.77 8.67
N LEU A 28 -0.20 -4.94 8.44
CA LEU A 28 0.47 -6.26 8.56
C LEU A 28 0.49 -6.80 9.99
N ASN A 29 0.42 -5.92 10.99
CA ASN A 29 0.43 -6.29 12.41
C ASN A 29 -0.99 -6.56 12.96
N GLN A 30 -2.05 -6.36 12.17
CA GLN A 30 -3.42 -6.68 12.60
C GLN A 30 -3.55 -8.20 12.80
N LYS A 31 -3.67 -8.62 14.07
CA LYS A 31 -3.76 -10.04 14.48
C LYS A 31 -5.14 -10.64 14.22
N GLU A 32 -5.16 -11.92 13.85
CA GLU A 32 -6.16 -13.03 13.92
C GLU A 32 -7.68 -12.78 13.89
N ASN A 33 -8.19 -11.62 14.31
CA ASN A 33 -9.62 -11.26 14.34
C ASN A 33 -10.05 -10.36 13.16
N SER A 34 -9.15 -10.06 12.22
CA SER A 34 -9.54 -9.39 10.97
C SER A 34 -10.39 -10.35 10.12
N LEU A 35 -11.49 -9.84 9.57
CA LEU A 35 -12.30 -10.60 8.64
C LEU A 35 -11.49 -10.84 7.36
N VAL A 36 -11.39 -12.10 6.91
CA VAL A 36 -10.74 -12.45 5.63
C VAL A 36 -11.38 -11.69 4.46
N ASN A 37 -12.69 -11.50 4.54
CA ASN A 37 -13.45 -10.69 3.61
C ASN A 37 -14.39 -9.78 4.41
N PRO A 38 -14.17 -8.45 4.42
CA PRO A 38 -15.04 -7.51 5.12
C PRO A 38 -16.44 -7.38 4.51
N SER A 39 -16.70 -8.02 3.36
CA SER A 39 -18.02 -8.13 2.71
C SER A 39 -18.76 -6.78 2.60
N MET A 40 -18.20 -5.84 1.85
CA MET A 40 -18.88 -4.60 1.47
C MET A 40 -19.61 -4.75 0.13
N ALA A 41 -20.82 -4.18 0.04
CA ALA A 41 -21.55 -4.11 -1.21
C ALA A 41 -20.84 -3.16 -2.19
N HIS A 42 -20.98 -3.42 -3.49
CA HIS A 42 -20.36 -2.60 -4.52
C HIS A 42 -20.78 -1.12 -4.42
N ASP A 43 -22.06 -0.86 -4.15
CA ASP A 43 -22.59 0.51 -4.05
C ASP A 43 -22.03 1.25 -2.83
N ASP A 44 -21.76 0.56 -1.73
CA ASP A 44 -21.14 1.14 -0.53
C ASP A 44 -19.69 1.52 -0.78
N LEU A 45 -18.92 0.66 -1.48
CA LEU A 45 -17.55 0.97 -1.89
C LEU A 45 -17.51 2.15 -2.87
N LYS A 46 -18.44 2.16 -3.82
CA LYS A 46 -18.47 3.17 -4.88
C LYS A 46 -18.87 4.55 -4.36
N SER A 47 -19.81 4.60 -3.43
CA SER A 47 -20.27 5.86 -2.84
C SER A 47 -19.26 6.47 -1.86
N GLY A 48 -18.42 5.64 -1.23
CA GLY A 48 -17.41 6.10 -0.28
C GLY A 48 -16.11 6.62 -0.89
N VAL A 49 -15.89 6.48 -2.21
CA VAL A 49 -14.64 6.87 -2.88
C VAL A 49 -14.93 7.85 -4.01
N ASN A 50 -14.24 8.99 -4.02
CA ASN A 50 -14.23 9.88 -5.17
C ASN A 50 -13.23 9.37 -6.22
N PHE A 51 -13.72 8.79 -7.32
CA PHE A 51 -12.90 8.29 -8.42
C PHE A 51 -12.58 9.35 -9.50
N SER A 52 -13.02 10.60 -9.35
CA SER A 52 -12.64 11.66 -10.28
C SER A 52 -11.12 11.89 -10.23
N LEU A 53 -10.52 12.12 -11.41
CA LEU A 53 -9.11 12.46 -11.59
C LEU A 53 -8.93 13.95 -11.96
N ASP A 54 -9.98 14.76 -11.83
CA ASP A 54 -9.99 16.14 -12.31
C ASP A 54 -9.16 17.07 -11.42
N GLU A 55 -9.06 16.76 -10.12
CA GLU A 55 -8.32 17.55 -9.14
C GLU A 55 -7.27 16.71 -8.41
N PRO A 56 -6.07 17.27 -8.12
CA PRO A 56 -5.05 16.58 -7.35
C PRO A 56 -5.51 16.40 -5.89
N ASN A 57 -5.32 15.20 -5.35
CA ASN A 57 -5.52 14.94 -3.93
C ASN A 57 -4.30 15.40 -3.12
N ASP A 58 -4.55 15.91 -1.91
CA ASP A 58 -3.49 16.13 -0.94
C ASP A 58 -3.06 14.83 -0.24
N HIS A 59 -1.96 14.90 0.52
CA HIS A 59 -1.40 13.74 1.22
C HIS A 59 -2.40 13.11 2.20
N ASP A 60 -3.23 13.90 2.87
CA ASP A 60 -4.15 13.39 3.88
C ASP A 60 -5.35 12.67 3.21
N SER A 61 -5.82 13.19 2.09
CA SER A 61 -6.82 12.53 1.25
C SER A 61 -6.30 11.22 0.67
N ILE A 62 -5.05 11.18 0.21
CA ILE A 62 -4.42 9.94 -0.29
C ILE A 62 -4.27 8.91 0.86
N GLU A 63 -3.84 9.33 2.04
CA GLU A 63 -3.75 8.43 3.20
C GLU A 63 -5.12 7.87 3.60
N SER A 64 -6.18 8.68 3.58
CA SER A 64 -7.55 8.21 3.82
C SER A 64 -7.99 7.18 2.79
N LEU A 65 -7.68 7.40 1.51
CA LEU A 65 -7.99 6.45 0.43
C LEU A 65 -7.23 5.13 0.62
N ILE A 66 -5.96 5.18 1.03
CA ILE A 66 -5.17 3.98 1.33
C ILE A 66 -5.79 3.19 2.49
N ASN A 67 -6.14 3.86 3.58
CA ASN A 67 -6.80 3.21 4.73
C ASN A 67 -8.13 2.57 4.35
N GLN A 68 -8.95 3.26 3.55
CA GLN A 68 -10.22 2.73 3.06
C GLN A 68 -10.03 1.52 2.14
N TYR A 69 -9.05 1.57 1.24
CA TYR A 69 -8.70 0.45 0.39
C TYR A 69 -8.26 -0.76 1.21
N LEU A 70 -7.32 -0.58 2.14
CA LEU A 70 -6.84 -1.67 3.01
C LEU A 70 -7.95 -2.25 3.88
N GLY A 71 -8.82 -1.41 4.44
CA GLY A 71 -9.95 -1.84 5.26
C GLY A 71 -11.07 -2.55 4.48
N SER A 72 -11.08 -2.42 3.14
CA SER A 72 -12.06 -3.07 2.26
C SER A 72 -11.48 -4.23 1.45
N ALA A 73 -10.16 -4.36 1.39
CA ALA A 73 -9.48 -5.41 0.66
C ALA A 73 -9.71 -6.79 1.30
N ILE A 74 -9.66 -7.82 0.47
CA ILE A 74 -9.64 -9.21 0.93
C ILE A 74 -8.25 -9.49 1.51
N ASP A 75 -8.19 -10.04 2.72
CA ASP A 75 -6.94 -10.46 3.34
C ASP A 75 -6.49 -11.82 2.79
N THR A 76 -5.75 -11.78 1.68
CA THR A 76 -5.15 -12.96 1.06
C THR A 76 -3.99 -13.55 1.87
N SER A 77 -3.48 -12.81 2.86
CA SER A 77 -2.42 -13.27 3.75
C SER A 77 -2.93 -14.16 4.89
N SER A 78 -4.24 -14.11 5.16
CA SER A 78 -4.85 -14.89 6.22
C SER A 78 -4.61 -16.40 6.04
N PRO A 79 -4.24 -17.13 7.11
CA PRO A 79 -4.18 -18.60 7.09
C PRO A 79 -5.51 -19.26 6.72
N HIS A 80 -6.62 -18.53 6.80
CA HIS A 80 -7.98 -18.98 6.51
C HIS A 80 -8.45 -18.63 5.08
N PHE A 81 -7.57 -18.06 4.24
CA PHE A 81 -7.88 -17.76 2.85
C PHE A 81 -7.54 -18.95 1.93
N TYR A 82 -8.56 -19.59 1.37
CA TYR A 82 -8.43 -20.79 0.52
C TYR A 82 -9.03 -20.63 -0.89
N ASN A 83 -9.37 -19.40 -1.29
CA ASN A 83 -10.13 -19.17 -2.52
C ASN A 83 -9.29 -19.32 -3.79
N GLN A 84 -7.97 -19.16 -3.71
CA GLN A 84 -7.07 -19.10 -4.86
C GLN A 84 -5.92 -20.11 -4.73
N LEU A 85 -5.20 -20.33 -5.84
CA LEU A 85 -3.97 -21.14 -5.87
C LEU A 85 -2.76 -20.43 -5.24
N PHE A 86 -2.96 -19.26 -4.64
CA PHE A 86 -2.00 -18.50 -3.87
C PHE A 86 -2.65 -17.99 -2.58
N SER A 87 -1.87 -17.91 -1.50
CA SER A 87 -2.26 -17.32 -0.23
C SER A 87 -1.03 -17.07 0.65
N GLY A 88 -1.24 -16.36 1.76
CA GLY A 88 -0.20 -16.08 2.74
C GLY A 88 0.63 -14.85 2.41
N PHE A 89 1.56 -14.54 3.31
CA PHE A 89 2.47 -13.41 3.20
C PHE A 89 3.92 -13.87 3.43
N SER A 90 4.82 -13.42 2.57
CA SER A 90 6.26 -13.69 2.68
C SER A 90 7.00 -12.37 2.94
N THR A 91 7.63 -12.26 4.10
CA THR A 91 8.47 -11.09 4.44
C THR A 91 9.56 -10.85 3.39
N MET A 92 10.20 -11.92 2.90
CA MET A 92 11.24 -11.81 1.89
C MET A 92 10.66 -11.42 0.52
N GLY A 93 9.46 -11.91 0.19
CA GLY A 93 8.74 -11.50 -1.01
C GLY A 93 8.41 -10.00 -0.99
N TYR A 94 7.83 -9.51 0.12
CA TYR A 94 7.50 -8.10 0.32
C TYR A 94 8.73 -7.18 0.21
N LEU A 95 9.85 -7.54 0.86
CA LEU A 95 11.08 -6.76 0.75
C LEU A 95 11.61 -6.77 -0.69
N GLY A 96 11.53 -7.90 -1.39
CA GLY A 96 11.88 -8.01 -2.81
C GLY A 96 11.06 -7.07 -3.69
N GLU A 97 9.74 -7.02 -3.49
CA GLU A 97 8.83 -6.12 -4.22
C GLU A 97 9.16 -4.64 -3.98
N ILE A 98 9.43 -4.24 -2.73
CA ILE A 98 9.82 -2.86 -2.40
C ILE A 98 11.14 -2.51 -3.09
N ILE A 99 12.15 -3.38 -2.99
CA ILE A 99 13.46 -3.15 -3.60
C ILE A 99 13.30 -3.01 -5.12
N ALA A 100 12.60 -3.95 -5.76
CA ALA A 100 12.36 -3.93 -7.20
C ALA A 100 11.65 -2.62 -7.62
N SER A 101 10.62 -2.20 -6.88
CA SER A 101 9.87 -0.97 -7.14
C SER A 101 10.72 0.28 -7.01
N ILE A 102 11.56 0.37 -5.97
CA ILE A 102 12.46 1.52 -5.75
C ILE A 102 13.57 1.57 -6.81
N THR A 103 14.11 0.41 -7.20
CA THR A 103 15.12 0.35 -8.26
C THR A 103 14.56 0.69 -9.63
N ASN A 104 13.24 0.51 -9.82
CA ASN A 104 12.50 0.87 -11.03
C ASN A 104 13.23 0.48 -12.34
N SER A 105 13.82 -0.71 -12.35
CA SER A 105 14.61 -1.22 -13.47
C SER A 105 13.75 -2.04 -14.42
N SER A 106 13.99 -1.93 -15.72
CA SER A 106 13.40 -2.82 -16.72
C SER A 106 14.28 -4.05 -16.93
N MET A 107 13.68 -5.24 -17.07
CA MET A 107 14.40 -6.48 -17.41
C MET A 107 14.88 -6.53 -18.88
N TYR A 108 14.78 -5.42 -19.62
CA TYR A 108 15.09 -5.37 -21.05
C TYR A 108 16.58 -5.63 -21.35
N THR A 109 17.50 -5.21 -20.48
CA THR A 109 18.95 -5.37 -20.69
C THR A 109 19.69 -5.65 -19.40
N LEU A 110 20.79 -6.43 -19.49
CA LEU A 110 21.68 -6.78 -18.37
C LEU A 110 22.62 -5.64 -17.91
N ARG A 111 22.60 -4.48 -18.59
CA ARG A 111 23.64 -3.44 -18.44
C ARG A 111 23.53 -2.64 -17.15
#